data_AF-A0A9N9EKR7-F1
#
_entry.id   AF-A0A9N9EKR7-F1
#
_cell.length_a   1.000
_cell.length_b   1.000
_cell.length_c   1.000
_cell.angle_alpha   90.00
_cell.angle_beta   90.00
_cell.angle_gamma   90.00
#
_symmetry.space_group_name_H-M   'P 1'
#
loop_
_entity.id
_entity.type
_entity.pdbx_description
1 polymer ?
#
loop_
_entity_poly.entity_id
_entity_poly.type
_entity_poly.pdbx_seq_one_letter_code
_entity_poly.pdbx_strand_id
1 'polypeptide(L)'
;MFYNEVQSISHSSDQIVLNKITFSVNNQQFCIKYNDNQQNENLKKLAIVYAMDEQHISRDAYWAITRIKQDLPKEWVISRMKQWIDSQVQ
;
A
#
# COMPACT_ATOMS: atom_id res chain seq x y z
N MET A 1 -8.83 21.70 -11.35
CA MET A 1 -8.39 22.53 -10.19
C MET A 1 -6.95 22.22 -9.82
N PHE A 2 -6.61 21.01 -9.34
CA PHE A 2 -5.25 20.64 -8.93
C PHE A 2 -4.14 21.04 -9.91
N TYR A 3 -4.27 20.70 -11.19
CA TYR A 3 -3.22 20.98 -12.18
C TYR A 3 -2.98 22.49 -12.39
N ASN A 4 -4.05 23.29 -12.39
CA ASN A 4 -3.96 24.74 -12.61
C ASN A 4 -3.36 25.46 -11.40
N GLU A 5 -3.61 24.97 -10.18
CA GLU A 5 -3.03 25.52 -8.95
C GLU A 5 -1.56 25.14 -8.78
N VAL A 6 -1.17 23.93 -9.18
CA VAL A 6 0.23 23.50 -9.09
C VAL A 6 1.09 24.23 -10.12
N GLN A 7 0.56 24.50 -11.32
CA GLN A 7 1.27 25.27 -12.35
C GLN A 7 1.53 26.73 -11.97
N SER A 8 0.71 27.34 -11.12
CA SER A 8 0.92 28.74 -10.71
C SER A 8 2.08 28.92 -9.72
N ILE A 9 2.52 27.82 -9.08
CA ILE A 9 3.57 27.82 -8.06
C ILE A 9 4.82 27.01 -8.45
N SER A 10 4.84 26.39 -9.63
CA SER A 10 5.97 25.59 -10.14
C SER A 10 6.67 26.31 -11.29
N HIS A 11 7.97 26.07 -11.43
CA HIS A 11 8.71 26.51 -12.60
C HIS A 11 8.46 25.57 -13.78
N SER A 12 8.58 26.10 -15.01
CA SER A 12 8.35 25.33 -16.24
C SER A 12 9.31 24.16 -16.43
N SER A 13 10.43 24.14 -15.71
CA SER A 13 11.41 23.05 -15.69
C SER A 13 11.11 21.98 -14.64
N ASP A 14 10.17 22.22 -13.73
CA ASP A 14 9.90 21.31 -12.63
C ASP A 14 9.15 20.07 -13.11
N GLN A 15 9.58 18.90 -12.64
CA GLN A 15 8.85 17.67 -12.87
C GLN A 15 7.72 17.55 -11.84
N ILE A 16 6.50 17.87 -12.27
CA ILE A 16 5.31 17.75 -11.43
C ILE A 16 4.88 16.28 -11.36
N VAL A 17 4.92 15.69 -10.16
CA VAL A 17 4.52 14.29 -9.94
C VAL A 17 3.47 14.21 -8.83
N LEU A 18 2.32 13.64 -9.16
CA LEU A 18 1.28 13.33 -8.17
C LEU A 18 1.55 11.93 -7.59
N ASN A 19 2.02 11.86 -6.34
CA ASN A 19 2.33 10.59 -5.70
C ASN A 19 1.10 9.93 -5.04
N LYS A 20 0.31 10.72 -4.31
CA LYS A 20 -0.83 10.25 -3.51
C LYS A 20 -1.87 11.34 -3.33
N ILE A 21 -3.15 10.97 -3.38
CA ILE A 21 -4.29 11.79 -2.96
C ILE A 21 -4.86 11.19 -1.68
N THR A 22 -5.14 12.05 -0.69
CA THR A 22 -5.92 11.66 0.51
C THR A 22 -7.12 12.58 0.61
N PHE A 23 -8.31 12.02 0.80
CA PHE A 23 -9.55 12.78 0.94
C PHE A 23 -10.49 12.05 1.90
N SER A 24 -11.54 12.74 2.38
CA SER A 24 -12.52 12.14 3.29
C SER A 24 -13.94 12.37 2.79
N VAL A 25 -14.80 11.36 2.95
CA VAL A 25 -16.24 11.45 2.71
C VAL A 25 -16.95 10.94 3.96
N ASN A 26 -17.83 11.74 4.56
CA ASN A 26 -18.56 11.38 5.78
C ASN A 26 -17.65 10.82 6.89
N ASN A 27 -16.56 11.51 7.19
CA ASN A 27 -15.53 11.12 8.16
C ASN A 27 -14.78 9.81 7.85
N GLN A 28 -15.01 9.20 6.69
CA GLN A 28 -14.23 8.07 6.21
C GLN A 28 -13.10 8.58 5.32
N GLN A 29 -11.86 8.24 5.68
CA GLN A 29 -10.68 8.61 4.92
C GLN A 29 -10.43 7.63 3.77
N PHE A 30 -10.04 8.17 2.62
CA PHE A 30 -9.66 7.46 1.41
C PHE A 30 -8.27 7.90 0.97
N CYS A 31 -7.48 6.95 0.47
CA CYS A 31 -6.13 7.17 -0.01
C CYS A 31 -5.97 6.52 -1.39
N ILE A 32 -5.65 7.30 -2.40
CA ILE A 32 -5.33 6.84 -3.76
C ILE A 32 -3.85 7.11 -4.00
N LYS A 33 -3.06 6.06 -4.25
CA LYS A 33 -1.64 6.19 -4.62
C LYS A 33 -1.50 6.04 -6.13
N TYR A 34 -0.81 6.97 -6.79
CA TYR A 34 -0.62 6.99 -8.25
C TYR A 34 0.76 6.47 -8.67
N ASN A 35 1.77 6.72 -7.83
CA ASN A 35 3.14 6.28 -8.04
C ASN A 35 3.51 5.20 -7.02
N ASP A 36 2.65 4.18 -6.88
CA ASP A 36 2.94 3.06 -6.00
C ASP A 36 3.97 2.19 -6.69
N ASN A 37 5.21 2.25 -6.21
CA ASN A 37 6.31 1.48 -6.75
C ASN A 37 6.01 0.00 -6.51
N GLN A 38 5.48 -0.71 -7.51
CA GLN A 38 4.97 -2.09 -7.37
C GLN A 38 6.02 -3.04 -6.76
N GLN A 39 7.31 -2.79 -7.00
CA GLN A 39 8.40 -3.52 -6.35
C GLN A 39 8.40 -3.33 -4.83
N ASN A 40 8.23 -2.11 -4.32
CA ASN A 40 8.16 -1.85 -2.88
C ASN A 40 6.91 -2.49 -2.26
N GLU A 41 5.79 -2.48 -2.95
CA GLU A 41 4.57 -3.16 -2.47
C GLU A 41 4.73 -4.68 -2.44
N ASN A 42 5.43 -5.28 -3.40
CA ASN A 42 5.71 -6.72 -3.37
C ASN A 42 6.73 -7.10 -2.30
N LEU A 43 7.79 -6.31 -2.11
CA LEU A 43 8.74 -6.48 -0.99
C LEU A 43 8.03 -6.35 0.36
N LYS A 44 7.11 -5.39 0.50
CA LYS A 44 6.28 -5.22 1.70
C LYS A 44 5.44 -6.46 1.97
N LYS A 45 4.73 -6.99 0.97
CA LYS A 45 3.94 -8.22 1.11
C LYS A 45 4.82 -9.41 1.49
N LEU A 46 5.98 -9.56 0.86
CA LEU A 46 6.94 -10.62 1.14
C LEU A 46 7.43 -10.57 2.59
N ALA A 47 7.85 -9.39 3.08
CA ALA A 47 8.26 -9.21 4.47
C ALA A 47 7.15 -9.57 5.47
N ILE A 48 5.89 -9.28 5.13
CA ILE A 48 4.74 -9.63 5.96
C ILE A 48 4.50 -11.14 5.96
N VAL A 49 4.59 -11.81 4.81
CA VAL A 49 4.50 -13.28 4.73
C VAL A 49 5.57 -13.92 5.62
N TYR A 50 6.82 -13.46 5.54
CA TYR A 50 7.90 -13.94 6.40
C TYR A 50 7.62 -13.69 7.89
N ALA A 51 7.13 -12.50 8.28
CA ALA A 51 6.81 -12.21 9.67
C ALA A 51 5.66 -13.09 10.21
N MET A 52 4.67 -13.42 9.37
CA MET A 52 3.58 -14.32 9.73
C MET A 52 4.07 -15.77 9.89
N ASP A 53 4.95 -16.21 9.00
CA ASP A 53 5.41 -17.61 8.96
C ASP A 53 6.54 -17.89 9.97
N GLU A 54 7.52 -16.98 10.12
CA GLU A 54 8.69 -17.17 10.98
C GLU A 54 8.52 -16.57 12.38
N GLN A 55 7.75 -15.48 12.54
CA GLN A 55 7.58 -14.78 13.82
C GLN A 55 6.21 -14.96 14.47
N HIS A 56 5.43 -15.94 14.00
CA HIS A 56 4.14 -16.35 14.59
C HIS A 56 3.11 -15.23 14.78
N ILE A 57 3.11 -14.20 13.90
CA ILE A 57 1.98 -13.27 13.87
C ILE A 57 0.77 -14.05 13.35
N SER A 58 -0.19 -14.33 14.23
CA SER A 58 -1.39 -15.04 13.83
C SER A 58 -2.16 -14.24 12.78
N ARG A 59 -2.88 -14.95 11.92
CA ARG A 59 -3.74 -14.35 10.90
C ARG A 59 -4.72 -13.34 11.49
N ASP A 60 -5.29 -13.66 12.66
CA ASP A 60 -6.22 -12.78 13.38
C ASP A 60 -5.54 -11.53 13.92
N ALA A 61 -4.30 -11.67 14.42
CA ALA A 61 -3.51 -10.53 14.87
C ALA A 61 -3.18 -9.59 13.71
N TYR A 62 -2.73 -10.13 12.57
CA TYR A 62 -2.49 -9.32 11.37
C TYR A 62 -3.79 -8.65 10.88
N TRP A 63 -4.91 -9.39 10.88
CA TRP A 63 -6.20 -8.83 10.50
C TRP A 63 -6.64 -7.67 11.40
N ALA A 64 -6.48 -7.80 12.72
CA ALA A 64 -6.77 -6.72 13.67
C ALA A 64 -5.93 -5.46 13.39
N ILE A 65 -4.64 -5.62 13.09
CA ILE A 65 -3.74 -4.50 12.75
C ILE A 65 -4.20 -3.80 11.46
N THR A 66 -4.55 -4.55 10.41
CA THR A 66 -4.98 -3.97 9.12
C THR A 66 -6.31 -3.20 9.20
N ARG A 67 -7.14 -3.45 10.23
CA ARG A 67 -8.35 -2.64 10.48
C ARG A 67 -8.01 -1.24 11.01
N ILE A 68 -6.88 -1.10 11.71
CA ILE A 68 -6.42 0.17 12.30
C ILE A 68 -5.50 0.90 11.32
N LYS A 69 -4.68 0.16 10.56
CA LYS A 69 -3.69 0.69 9.61
C LYS A 69 -4.11 0.41 8.17
N GLN A 70 -4.80 1.37 7.55
CA GLN A 70 -5.30 1.26 6.17
C GLN A 70 -4.19 1.23 5.11
N ASP A 71 -2.95 1.58 5.46
CA ASP A 71 -1.79 1.56 4.58
C ASP A 71 -1.11 0.18 4.48
N LEU A 72 -1.54 -0.79 5.29
CA LEU A 72 -1.08 -2.17 5.21
C LEU A 72 -1.93 -2.97 4.21
N PRO A 73 -1.33 -3.91 3.44
CA PRO A 73 -2.07 -4.81 2.59
C PRO A 73 -3.06 -5.63 3.43
N LYS A 74 -4.32 -5.74 2.98
CA LYS A 74 -5.32 -6.57 3.67
C LYS A 74 -4.87 -8.03 3.72
N GLU A 75 -5.32 -8.75 4.74
CA GLU A 75 -4.96 -10.15 4.98
C GLU A 75 -5.11 -11.03 3.71
N TRP A 76 -6.23 -10.91 2.99
CA TRP A 76 -6.46 -11.70 1.77
C TRP A 76 -5.42 -11.44 0.66
N VAL A 77 -4.82 -10.24 0.61
CA VAL A 77 -3.73 -9.92 -0.32
C VAL A 77 -2.46 -10.68 0.06
N ILE A 78 -2.17 -10.75 1.36
CA ILE A 78 -1.02 -11.49 1.91
C ILE A 78 -1.20 -12.99 1.70
N SER A 79 -2.40 -13.53 1.94
CA SER A 79 -2.71 -14.93 1.68
C SER A 79 -2.47 -15.32 0.21
N ARG A 80 -2.85 -14.46 -0.75
CA ARG A 80 -2.57 -14.68 -2.17
C ARG A 80 -1.07 -14.62 -2.49
N MET A 81 -0.33 -13.70 -1.85
CA MET A 81 1.13 -13.61 -2.01
C MET A 81 1.80 -14.89 -1.51
N LYS A 82 1.38 -15.42 -0.36
CA LYS A 82 1.88 -16.68 0.17
C LYS A 82 1.66 -17.85 -0.80
N GLN A 83 0.44 -18.01 -1.30
CA GLN A 83 0.14 -19.04 -2.31
C GLN A 83 1.03 -18.92 -3.56
N TRP A 84 1.31 -17.68 -4.00
CA TRP A 84 2.23 -17.45 -5.10
C TRP A 84 3.65 -17.88 -4.74
N ILE A 85 4.19 -17.50 -3.57
CA ILE A 85 5.51 -17.92 -3.10
C ILE A 85 5.60 -19.46 -3.03
N ASP A 86 4.63 -20.12 -2.39
CA ASP A 86 4.57 -21.57 -2.26
C ASP A 86 4.58 -22.27 -3.64
N SER A 87 3.92 -21.67 -4.64
CA SER A 87 3.93 -22.17 -6.02
C SER A 87 5.23 -21.95 -6.79
N GLN A 88 6.10 -21.05 -6.35
CA GLN A 88 7.43 -20.83 -6.97
C GLN A 88 8.52 -21.73 -6.39
N VAL A 89 8.28 -22.31 -5.21
CA VAL A 89 9.26 -23.15 -4.49
C VAL A 89 9.03 -24.65 -4.76
N GLN A 90 7.97 -25.01 -5.51
CA GLN A 90 7.73 -26.35 -6.05
C GLN A 90 8.45 -26.59 -7.37
#